data_AF-A0A0R3WVP5-F1
#
_entry.id   AF-A0A0R3WVP5-F1
#
_cell.length_a   1.000
_cell.length_b   1.000
_cell.length_c   1.000
_cell.angle_alpha   90.00
_cell.angle_beta   90.00
_cell.angle_gamma   90.00
#
_symmetry.space_group_name_H-M   'P 1'
#
loop_
_entity.id
_entity.type
_entity.pdbx_description
1 polymer ?
#
loop_
_entity_poly.entity_id
_entity_poly.type
_entity_poly.pdbx_seq_one_letter_code
_entity_poly.pdbx_strand_id
1 'polypeptide(L)' 'MFAPLKWYSFVCQRQDYGDVIIYLQVKAIRLSAAPFTIENGMLTPTMKTAREIIRRHFGSAIKALYQPTAAI' A
#
# COMPACT_ATOMS: atom_id res chain seq x y z
N MET A 1 14.00 25.71 -17.42
CA MET A 1 12.56 25.42 -17.35
C MET A 1 12.36 23.92 -17.14
N PHE A 2 12.47 23.41 -15.91
CA PHE A 2 11.98 22.08 -15.51
C PHE A 2 11.95 22.04 -13.97
N ALA A 3 10.75 21.95 -13.41
CA ALA A 3 10.54 21.78 -11.98
C ALA A 3 10.44 20.28 -11.65
N PRO A 4 11.07 19.78 -10.57
CA PRO A 4 10.74 18.47 -10.04
C PRO A 4 9.71 18.61 -8.90
N LEU A 5 8.52 18.16 -9.28
CA LEU A 5 7.39 17.64 -8.51
C LEU A 5 7.63 17.44 -7.00
N LYS A 6 6.79 18.12 -6.22
CA LYS A 6 6.57 17.95 -4.78
C LYS A 6 6.35 16.48 -4.44
N TRP A 7 7.29 15.93 -3.68
CA TRP A 7 7.08 14.70 -2.92
C TRP A 7 6.03 14.97 -1.84
N TYR A 8 4.89 14.30 -1.97
CA TYR A 8 3.83 14.35 -0.97
C TYR A 8 4.39 13.94 0.40
N SER A 9 4.20 14.82 1.39
CA SER A 9 4.65 14.68 2.76
C SER A 9 4.19 13.36 3.37
N PHE A 10 5.14 12.48 3.70
CA PHE A 10 4.96 11.49 4.76
C PHE A 10 5.62 12.04 6.01
N VAL A 11 4.80 12.38 7.02
CA VAL A 11 5.27 12.81 8.34
C VAL A 11 6.02 11.65 8.97
N CYS A 12 7.31 11.88 9.19
CA CYS A 12 8.31 10.93 9.62
C CYS A 12 8.62 11.25 11.10
N GLN A 13 7.92 10.64 12.07
CA GLN A 13 8.31 10.68 13.49
C GLN A 13 9.17 9.49 13.92
N ARG A 14 10.41 9.82 14.30
CA ARG A 14 11.59 8.96 14.53
C ARG A 14 11.50 8.15 15.84
N GLN A 15 11.82 6.85 15.79
CA GLN A 15 12.19 6.05 16.95
C GLN A 15 13.07 4.85 16.54
N ASP A 16 14.33 4.84 17.00
CA ASP A 16 15.38 3.90 16.64
C ASP A 16 15.24 2.54 17.35
N TYR A 17 15.21 1.41 16.62
CA TYR A 17 15.70 0.07 17.03
C TYR A 17 15.67 -0.94 15.86
N GLY A 18 16.84 -1.44 15.41
CA GLY A 18 17.04 -2.69 14.65
C GLY A 18 16.64 -2.73 13.15
N ASP A 19 17.61 -2.50 12.25
CA ASP A 19 17.76 -2.88 10.82
C ASP A 19 16.60 -2.79 9.80
N VAL A 20 15.39 -2.37 10.20
CA VAL A 20 14.33 -1.92 9.30
C VAL A 20 14.04 -0.48 9.64
N ILE A 21 14.12 0.41 8.64
CA ILE A 21 13.65 1.77 8.79
C ILE A 21 12.18 1.66 9.23
N ILE A 22 11.88 1.99 10.48
CA ILE A 22 10.56 2.03 11.14
C ILE A 22 9.37 2.46 10.25
N TYR A 23 9.57 3.24 9.20
CA TYR A 23 8.54 3.61 8.21
C TYR A 23 8.17 2.52 7.19
N LEU A 24 9.02 1.52 7.01
CA LEU A 24 8.80 0.38 6.12
C LEU A 24 7.97 -0.72 6.78
N GLN A 25 7.73 -0.65 8.10
CA GLN A 25 6.96 -1.66 8.80
C GLN A 25 5.47 -1.55 8.47
N VAL A 26 4.89 -2.64 7.98
CA VAL A 26 3.45 -2.75 7.70
C VAL A 26 2.68 -2.87 9.02
N LYS A 27 1.78 -1.92 9.30
CA LYS A 27 1.00 -1.88 10.55
C LYS A 27 -0.32 -2.67 10.49
N ALA A 28 -0.87 -2.86 9.30
CA ALA A 28 -2.14 -3.56 9.08
C ALA A 28 -2.15 -4.21 7.69
N ILE A 29 -2.80 -5.38 7.59
CA ILE A 29 -2.93 -6.15 6.35
C ILE A 29 -4.37 -6.64 6.18
N ARG A 30 -4.86 -6.62 4.94
CA ARG A 30 -6.13 -7.25 4.54
C ARG A 30 -5.82 -8.52 3.77
N LEU A 31 -6.27 -9.66 4.29
CA LEU A 31 -6.16 -10.95 3.60
C LEU A 31 -7.22 -11.05 2.50
N SER A 32 -6.89 -11.57 1.33
CA SER A 32 -7.84 -11.87 0.25
C SER A 32 -7.81 -13.37 -0.04
N ALA A 33 -8.97 -13.99 -0.19
CA ALA A 33 -9.06 -15.41 -0.56
C ALA A 33 -8.73 -15.63 -2.05
N ALA A 34 -8.99 -14.64 -2.90
CA ALA A 34 -8.69 -14.71 -4.32
C ALA A 34 -7.25 -14.26 -4.61
N PRO A 35 -6.44 -15.08 -5.33
CA PRO A 35 -5.10 -14.72 -5.74
C PRO A 35 -5.10 -13.68 -6.87
N PHE A 36 -3.97 -13.03 -7.10
CA PHE A 36 -3.79 -12.18 -8.29
C PHE A 36 -3.48 -13.06 -9.49
N THR A 37 -4.21 -12.87 -10.58
CA THR A 37 -4.06 -13.64 -11.82
C THR A 37 -3.98 -12.70 -13.01
N ILE A 38 -3.57 -13.22 -14.17
CA ILE A 38 -3.63 -12.45 -15.42
C ILE A 38 -5.11 -12.32 -15.85
N GLU A 39 -5.92 -13.35 -15.60
CA GLU A 39 -7.36 -13.41 -15.95
C GLU A 39 -8.20 -12.37 -15.21
N ASN A 40 -7.90 -12.11 -13.92
CA ASN A 40 -8.59 -11.06 -13.16
C ASN A 40 -8.00 -9.65 -13.39
N GLY A 41 -7.01 -9.54 -14.30
CA GLY A 41 -6.35 -8.29 -14.67
C GLY A 41 -5.46 -7.68 -13.58
N MET A 42 -5.25 -8.38 -12.45
CA MET A 42 -4.40 -7.88 -11.36
C MET A 42 -2.90 -8.14 -11.62
N LEU A 43 -2.58 -9.05 -12.53
CA LEU A 43 -1.23 -9.24 -13.06
C LEU A 43 -1.13 -8.81 -14.52
N THR A 44 -0.01 -8.22 -14.89
CA THR A 44 0.38 -8.05 -16.30
C THR A 44 0.70 -9.42 -16.90
N PRO A 45 0.70 -9.55 -18.25
CA PRO A 45 1.12 -10.81 -18.90
C PRO A 45 2.52 -11.28 -18.51
N THR A 46 3.36 -10.37 -18.02
CA THR A 46 4.71 -10.63 -17.49
C THR A 46 4.75 -10.95 -15.98
N MET A 47 3.61 -11.28 -15.38
CA MET A 47 3.47 -11.64 -13.95
C MET A 47 3.88 -10.54 -12.96
N LYS A 48 3.91 -9.27 -13.41
CA LYS A 48 4.06 -8.12 -12.50
C LYS A 48 2.69 -7.65 -12.04
N THR A 49 2.62 -7.09 -10.84
CA THR A 49 1.37 -6.53 -10.31
C THR A 49 0.92 -5.30 -11.10
N ALA A 50 -0.32 -5.32 -11.57
CA ALA A 50 -0.96 -4.18 -12.22
C ALA A 50 -1.41 -3.16 -11.17
N ARG A 51 -0.48 -2.30 -10.73
CA ARG A 51 -0.64 -1.41 -9.58
C ARG A 51 -1.92 -0.57 -9.60
N GLU A 52 -2.29 -0.01 -10.75
CA GLU A 52 -3.46 0.86 -10.87
C GLU A 52 -4.77 0.10 -10.64
N ILE A 53 -4.89 -1.09 -11.23
CA ILE A 53 -6.06 -1.97 -11.10
C ILE A 53 -6.21 -2.42 -9.65
N ILE A 54 -5.11 -2.88 -9.03
CA ILE A 54 -5.08 -3.30 -7.62
C ILE A 54 -5.48 -2.15 -6.70
N ARG A 55 -4.95 -0.93 -6.93
CA ARG A 55 -5.30 0.26 -6.11
C ARG A 55 -6.76 0.63 -6.24
N ARG A 56 -7.35 0.53 -7.43
CA ARG A 56 -8.79 0.78 -7.63
C ARG A 56 -9.63 -0.28 -6.91
N HIS A 57 -9.26 -1.55 -7.04
CA HIS A 57 -10.01 -2.67 -6.48
C HIS A 57 -9.98 -2.68 -4.94
N PHE A 58 -8.79 -2.52 -4.33
CA PHE A 58 -8.62 -2.57 -2.87
C PHE A 58 -8.66 -1.21 -2.19
N GLY A 59 -8.89 -0.12 -2.93
CA GLY A 59 -8.78 1.25 -2.41
C GLY A 59 -9.69 1.53 -1.21
N SER A 60 -10.94 1.04 -1.26
CA SER A 60 -11.90 1.16 -0.15
C SER A 60 -11.45 0.35 1.07
N ALA A 61 -11.01 -0.89 0.87
CA ALA A 61 -10.53 -1.75 1.94
C ALA A 61 -9.26 -1.21 2.62
N ILE A 62 -8.31 -0.69 1.83
CA ILE A 62 -7.10 -0.03 2.35
C ILE A 62 -7.49 1.22 3.13
N LYS A 63 -8.43 2.03 2.63
CA LYS A 63 -8.91 3.23 3.34
C LYS A 63 -9.55 2.88 4.68
N ALA A 64 -10.29 1.76 4.75
CA ALA A 64 -10.89 1.27 5.99
C ALA A 64 -9.82 0.88 7.03
N LEU A 65 -8.66 0.33 6.62
CA LEU A 65 -7.55 0.00 7.53
C LEU A 65 -6.91 1.23 8.19
N TYR A 66 -7.06 2.42 7.61
CA TYR A 66 -6.56 3.67 8.19
C TYR A 66 -7.57 4.33 9.13
N GLN A 67 -8.82 3.87 9.16
CA GLN A 67 -9.77 4.38 10.16
C GLN A 67 -9.33 3.85 11.52
N PRO A 68 -9.36 4.70 12.57
CA PRO A 68 -9.04 4.26 13.91
C PRO A 68 -10.00 3.14 14.27
N THR A 69 -9.47 1.93 14.48
CA THR A 69 -10.22 0.84 15.08
C THR A 69 -10.73 1.37 16.42
N ALA A 70 -12.04 1.53 16.57
CA ALA A 70 -12.62 1.75 17.88
C ALA A 70 -12.18 0.55 18.73
N ALA A 71 -11.35 0.82 19.74
CA ALA A 71 -10.88 -0.20 20.66
C ALA A 71 -12.12 -0.87 21.29
N ILE A 72 -12.20 -2.19 21.12
CA ILE A 72 -13.14 -3.05 21.84
C ILE A 72 -12.50 -3.38 23.19
#